data_AF-A0A5N6R4X9-F1
#
_entry.id   AF-A0A5N6R4X9-F1
#
_cell.length_a   1.000
_cell.length_b   1.000
_cell.length_c   1.000
_cell.angle_alpha   90.00
_cell.angle_beta   90.00
_cell.angle_gamma   90.00
#
_symmetry.space_group_name_H-M   'P 1'
#
loop_
_entity.id
_entity.type
_entity.pdbx_description
1 polymer ?
#
loop_
_entity_poly.entity_id
_entity_poly.type
_entity_poly.pdbx_seq_one_letter_code
_entity_poly.pdbx_strand_id
1 'polypeptide(L)'
;MASAIRLFLPFSLLVIFFLAIHITLSNAQNTTEDIINKICRSVEDYGFCKQTFEDNLLSPVANIVDLTHITILQSSSNATNTLDFIRHLLGNMTTDDDDVALKNALTECENAYRVLARSFQNAFLFFNSKDYDSVLFVERSTPRVQASCTSTFNTPPNPFNPLDERNRQMRILITMAVVAATELTSSSINAFYVLGIYKLFINGRIKYYYSFISRTILSS
;
A
#
# COMPACT_ATOMS: atom_id res chain seq x y z
N MET A 1 -27.94 -55.38 0.47
CA MET A 1 -27.15 -54.41 1.27
C MET A 1 -25.76 -54.11 0.66
N ALA A 2 -25.57 -54.20 -0.66
CA ALA A 2 -24.27 -53.94 -1.30
C ALA A 2 -24.21 -52.64 -2.14
N SER A 3 -25.34 -51.95 -2.32
CA SER A 3 -25.45 -50.76 -3.18
C SER A 3 -25.13 -49.45 -2.46
N ALA A 4 -25.49 -49.33 -1.17
CA ALA A 4 -25.22 -48.13 -0.38
C ALA A 4 -23.70 -47.87 -0.19
N ILE A 5 -22.91 -48.93 -0.06
CA ILE A 5 -21.45 -48.86 0.17
C ILE A 5 -20.71 -48.25 -1.03
N ARG A 6 -21.24 -48.35 -2.25
CA ARG A 6 -20.61 -47.83 -3.47
C ARG A 6 -20.70 -46.31 -3.63
N LEU A 7 -21.64 -45.65 -2.93
CA LEU A 7 -21.80 -44.19 -2.93
C LEU A 7 -21.08 -43.50 -1.76
N PHE A 8 -20.79 -44.23 -0.68
CA PHE A 8 -20.06 -43.70 0.48
C PHE A 8 -18.57 -43.49 0.21
N LEU A 9 -17.94 -44.37 -0.59
CA LEU A 9 -16.53 -44.27 -0.98
C LEU A 9 -16.18 -42.97 -1.75
N PRO A 10 -16.90 -42.57 -2.83
CA PRO A 10 -16.61 -41.32 -3.53
C PRO A 10 -16.95 -40.09 -2.69
N PHE A 11 -17.98 -40.14 -1.85
CA PHE A 11 -18.34 -39.02 -0.96
C PHE A 11 -17.29 -38.79 0.13
N SER A 12 -16.78 -39.88 0.73
CA SER A 12 -15.71 -39.81 1.75
C SER A 12 -14.40 -39.27 1.17
N LEU A 13 -14.02 -39.70 -0.05
CA LEU A 13 -12.85 -39.16 -0.75
C LEU A 13 -13.01 -37.67 -1.10
N LEU A 14 -14.22 -37.24 -1.46
CA LEU A 14 -14.52 -35.82 -1.73
C LEU A 14 -14.36 -34.98 -0.46
N VAL A 15 -14.90 -35.44 0.68
CA VAL A 15 -14.79 -34.76 1.98
C VAL A 15 -13.34 -34.66 2.44
N ILE A 16 -12.53 -35.72 2.26
CA ILE A 16 -11.10 -35.71 2.57
C ILE A 16 -10.34 -34.72 1.67
N PHE A 17 -10.68 -34.65 0.38
CA PHE A 17 -10.09 -33.69 -0.55
C PHE A 17 -10.42 -32.24 -0.16
N PHE A 18 -11.67 -31.94 0.22
CA PHE A 18 -12.07 -30.63 0.73
C PHE A 18 -11.36 -30.28 2.05
N LEU A 19 -11.25 -31.23 3.00
CA LEU A 19 -10.51 -31.05 4.25
C LEU A 19 -9.02 -30.79 4.00
N ALA A 20 -8.40 -31.51 3.06
CA ALA A 20 -7.01 -31.30 2.68
C ALA A 20 -6.77 -29.91 2.06
N ILE A 21 -7.72 -29.41 1.26
CA ILE A 21 -7.67 -28.04 0.71
C ILE A 21 -7.83 -26.98 1.80
N HIS A 22 -8.67 -27.22 2.82
CA HIS A 22 -8.82 -26.28 3.94
C HIS A 22 -7.55 -26.19 4.81
N ILE A 23 -6.87 -27.32 5.04
CA ILE A 23 -5.67 -27.36 5.88
C ILE A 23 -4.50 -26.65 5.19
N THR A 24 -4.30 -26.84 3.88
CA THR A 24 -3.22 -26.17 3.13
C THR A 24 -3.44 -24.65 3.01
N LEU A 25 -4.69 -24.20 2.94
CA LEU A 25 -5.02 -22.77 2.84
C LEU A 25 -4.90 -22.03 4.20
N SER A 26 -5.06 -22.74 5.33
CA SER A 26 -4.96 -22.13 6.67
C SER A 26 -3.51 -21.84 7.12
N ASN A 27 -2.53 -22.55 6.54
CA ASN A 27 -1.12 -22.47 6.95
C ASN A 27 -0.29 -21.39 6.23
N ALA A 28 -0.89 -20.62 5.31
CA ALA A 28 -0.22 -19.55 4.57
C ALA A 28 -0.58 -18.15 5.10
N GLN A 29 -0.79 -17.99 6.41
CA GLN A 29 -0.82 -16.65 7.00
C GLN A 29 0.62 -16.13 7.09
N ASN A 30 0.95 -15.16 6.22
CA ASN A 30 2.20 -14.43 6.33
C ASN A 30 2.33 -13.84 7.74
N THR A 31 3.48 -14.02 8.37
CA THR A 31 3.74 -13.36 9.66
C THR A 31 3.86 -11.85 9.45
N THR A 32 3.71 -11.07 10.54
CA THR A 32 3.95 -9.63 10.50
C THR A 32 5.31 -9.28 9.92
N GLU A 33 6.34 -10.05 10.30
CA GLU A 33 7.70 -9.89 9.80
C GLU A 33 7.79 -10.19 8.29
N ASP A 34 7.10 -11.22 7.79
CA ASP A 34 7.08 -11.50 6.35
C ASP A 34 6.48 -10.35 5.54
N ILE A 35 5.41 -9.73 6.05
CA ILE A 35 4.75 -8.60 5.38
C ILE A 35 5.66 -7.37 5.42
N ILE A 36 6.28 -7.06 6.56
CA ILE A 36 7.25 -5.96 6.69
C ILE A 36 8.43 -6.17 5.73
N ASN A 37 9.01 -7.37 5.73
CA ASN A 37 10.13 -7.70 4.85
C ASN A 37 9.76 -7.55 3.38
N LYS A 38 8.54 -7.92 3.00
CA LYS A 38 8.02 -7.73 1.64
C LYS A 38 7.96 -6.25 1.27
N ILE A 39 7.42 -5.40 2.15
CA ILE A 39 7.34 -3.94 1.92
C ILE A 39 8.75 -3.33 1.86
N CYS A 40 9.60 -3.64 2.84
CA CYS A 40 10.91 -2.99 2.97
C CYS A 40 11.93 -3.41 1.91
N ARG A 41 11.73 -4.54 1.23
CA ARG A 41 12.55 -4.91 0.06
C ARG A 41 12.24 -4.07 -1.19
N SER A 42 11.12 -3.34 -1.20
CA SER A 42 10.74 -2.48 -2.32
C SER A 42 11.26 -1.04 -2.22
N VAL A 43 11.95 -0.68 -1.12
CA VAL A 43 12.43 0.69 -0.88
C VAL A 43 13.96 0.80 -1.02
N GLU A 44 14.45 2.04 -1.16
CA GLU A 44 15.89 2.32 -1.27
C GLU A 44 16.67 2.17 0.05
N ASP A 45 15.99 2.23 1.20
CA ASP A 45 16.59 2.00 2.53
C ASP A 45 15.73 1.05 3.37
N TYR A 46 16.18 -0.20 3.41
CA TYR A 46 15.56 -1.25 4.20
C TYR A 46 15.57 -0.95 5.70
N GLY A 47 16.67 -0.39 6.22
CA GLY A 47 16.85 -0.12 7.63
C GLY A 47 15.87 0.94 8.12
N PHE A 48 15.76 2.05 7.37
CA PHE A 48 14.76 3.09 7.65
C PHE A 48 13.33 2.53 7.62
N CYS A 49 12.99 1.72 6.61
CA CYS A 49 11.66 1.11 6.52
C CYS A 49 11.36 0.19 7.70
N LYS A 50 12.29 -0.69 8.07
CA LYS A 50 12.10 -1.62 9.18
C LYS A 50 11.95 -0.87 10.51
N GLN A 51 12.82 0.12 10.76
CA GLN A 51 12.76 0.95 11.96
C GLN A 51 11.43 1.71 12.04
N THR A 52 10.94 2.25 10.92
CA THR A 52 9.65 2.95 10.86
C THR A 52 8.50 2.05 11.33
N PHE A 53 8.49 0.77 10.98
CA PHE A 53 7.48 -0.16 11.52
C PHE A 53 7.73 -0.49 12.98
N GLU A 54 8.97 -0.83 13.37
CA GLU A 54 9.32 -1.17 14.75
C GLU A 54 8.93 -0.08 15.75
N ASP A 55 9.14 1.18 15.39
CA ASP A 55 8.82 2.34 16.24
C ASP A 55 7.31 2.60 16.38
N ASN A 56 6.49 2.07 15.47
CA ASN A 56 5.08 2.44 15.35
C ASN A 56 4.11 1.25 15.48
N LEU A 57 4.62 0.04 15.64
CA LEU A 57 3.80 -1.15 15.92
C LEU A 57 3.22 -1.07 17.34
N LEU A 58 1.90 -1.18 17.44
CA LEU A 58 1.20 -1.26 18.74
C LEU A 58 1.18 -2.67 19.32
N SER A 59 1.45 -3.68 18.50
CA SER A 59 1.39 -5.11 18.84
C SER A 59 2.44 -5.86 18.01
N PRO A 60 3.06 -6.94 18.56
CA PRO A 60 3.94 -7.84 17.81
C PRO A 60 3.24 -8.53 16.62
N VAL A 61 1.91 -8.58 16.66
CA VAL A 61 1.07 -9.14 15.59
C VAL A 61 0.30 -8.00 14.95
N ALA A 62 0.64 -7.70 13.71
CA ALA A 62 -0.01 -6.74 12.82
C ALA A 62 -0.23 -7.36 11.43
N ASN A 63 -1.40 -7.12 10.86
CA ASN A 63 -1.74 -7.58 9.51
C ASN A 63 -1.50 -6.44 8.48
N ILE A 64 -1.79 -6.70 7.20
CA ILE A 64 -1.57 -5.69 6.16
C ILE A 64 -2.40 -4.41 6.37
N VAL A 65 -3.60 -4.48 6.94
CA VAL A 65 -4.43 -3.31 7.27
C VAL A 65 -3.71 -2.43 8.28
N ASP A 66 -3.18 -3.04 9.35
CA ASP A 66 -2.45 -2.33 10.40
C ASP A 66 -1.17 -1.66 9.84
N LEU A 67 -0.43 -2.38 9.00
CA LEU A 67 0.80 -1.87 8.39
C LEU A 67 0.51 -0.74 7.38
N THR A 68 -0.54 -0.86 6.57
CA THR A 68 -0.98 0.24 5.67
C THR A 68 -1.38 1.49 6.47
N HIS A 69 -2.07 1.32 7.60
CA HIS A 69 -2.42 2.43 8.47
C HIS A 69 -1.16 3.17 8.97
N ILE A 70 -0.15 2.42 9.43
CA ILE A 70 1.14 2.98 9.86
C ILE A 70 1.78 3.78 8.71
N THR A 71 1.87 3.21 7.50
CA THR A 71 2.50 3.90 6.37
C THR A 71 1.78 5.20 5.98
N ILE A 72 0.45 5.23 6.04
CA ILE A 72 -0.35 6.44 5.79
C ILE A 72 -0.03 7.52 6.83
N LEU A 73 -0.03 7.15 8.12
CA LEU A 73 0.21 8.09 9.21
C LEU A 73 1.63 8.67 9.16
N GLN A 74 2.64 7.82 8.94
CA GLN A 74 4.03 8.26 8.86
C GLN A 74 4.27 9.13 7.63
N SER A 75 3.69 8.78 6.49
CA SER A 75 3.75 9.61 5.28
C SER A 75 3.07 10.96 5.46
N SER A 76 1.89 11.00 6.10
CA SER A 76 1.16 12.24 6.40
C SER A 76 1.93 13.15 7.35
N SER A 77 2.48 12.57 8.43
CA SER A 77 3.30 13.29 9.41
C SER A 77 4.55 13.87 8.77
N ASN A 78 5.31 13.06 8.02
CA ASN A 78 6.52 13.52 7.35
C ASN A 78 6.22 14.62 6.31
N ALA A 79 5.17 14.46 5.50
CA ALA A 79 4.76 15.45 4.51
C ALA A 79 4.40 16.79 5.16
N THR A 80 3.65 16.76 6.28
CA THR A 80 3.23 17.98 7.00
C THR A 80 4.42 18.66 7.67
N ASN A 81 5.27 17.89 8.37
CA ASN A 81 6.48 18.41 9.00
C ASN A 81 7.45 19.03 7.99
N THR A 82 7.58 18.41 6.81
CA THR A 82 8.42 18.96 5.74
C THR A 82 7.81 20.19 5.09
N LEU A 83 6.48 20.25 4.93
CA LEU A 83 5.79 21.46 4.48
C LEU A 83 6.04 22.63 5.43
N ASP A 84 5.93 22.41 6.73
CA ASP A 84 6.18 23.45 7.74
C ASP A 84 7.64 23.88 7.77
N PHE A 85 8.57 22.94 7.58
CA PHE A 85 9.99 23.26 7.42
C PHE A 85 10.26 24.14 6.20
N ILE A 86 9.65 23.84 5.05
CA ILE A 86 9.77 24.65 3.83
C ILE A 86 9.24 26.07 4.07
N ARG A 87 8.08 26.20 4.71
CA ARG A 87 7.49 27.50 5.06
C ARG A 87 8.37 28.30 5.99
N HIS A 88 9.01 27.64 6.95
CA HIS A 88 9.97 28.30 7.84
C HIS A 88 11.18 28.83 7.07
N LEU A 89 11.75 28.05 6.15
CA LEU A 89 12.85 28.50 5.29
C LEU A 89 12.43 29.70 4.44
N LEU A 90 11.28 29.63 3.77
CA LEU A 90 10.74 30.72 2.95
C LEU A 90 10.49 32.00 3.76
N GLY A 91 10.00 31.87 5.00
CA GLY A 91 9.73 33.00 5.88
C GLY A 91 10.99 33.71 6.41
N ASN A 92 12.13 33.02 6.46
CA ASN A 92 13.40 33.57 6.93
C ASN A 92 14.26 34.16 5.80
N MET A 93 13.87 33.99 4.53
CA MET A 93 14.61 34.54 3.40
C MET A 93 14.46 36.06 3.33
N THR A 94 15.60 36.76 3.23
CA THR A 94 15.60 38.20 2.94
C THR A 94 15.36 38.45 1.46
N THR A 95 14.96 39.69 1.12
CA THR A 95 14.67 40.12 -0.25
C THR A 95 15.92 40.40 -1.08
N ASP A 96 17.11 40.11 -0.57
CA ASP A 96 18.35 40.33 -1.31
C ASP A 96 18.46 39.27 -2.42
N ASP A 97 18.70 39.72 -3.65
CA ASP A 97 18.56 38.98 -4.91
C ASP A 97 19.41 37.68 -5.05
N ASP A 98 20.26 37.36 -4.08
CA ASP A 98 21.23 36.26 -4.15
C ASP A 98 20.62 34.85 -4.00
N ASP A 99 19.37 34.72 -3.57
CA ASP A 99 18.72 33.42 -3.36
C ASP A 99 17.41 33.21 -4.16
N VAL A 100 17.19 33.98 -5.23
CA VAL A 100 15.99 33.85 -6.10
C VAL A 100 15.80 32.41 -6.58
N ALA A 101 16.89 31.72 -6.94
CA ALA A 101 16.85 30.33 -7.36
C ALA A 101 16.38 29.39 -6.23
N LEU A 102 16.93 29.55 -5.03
CA LEU A 102 16.56 28.76 -3.86
C LEU A 102 15.11 29.03 -3.45
N LYS A 103 14.68 30.29 -3.48
CA LYS A 103 13.30 30.70 -3.19
C LYS A 103 12.30 30.07 -4.17
N ASN A 104 12.61 30.08 -5.46
CA ASN A 104 11.78 29.43 -6.48
C ASN A 104 11.70 27.92 -6.25
N ALA A 105 12.85 27.27 -6.00
CA ALA A 105 12.92 25.86 -5.66
C ALA A 105 12.07 25.49 -4.44
N LEU A 106 12.19 26.25 -3.36
CA LEU A 106 11.38 26.05 -2.15
C LEU A 106 9.89 26.30 -2.38
N THR A 107 9.52 27.27 -3.22
CA THR A 107 8.12 27.55 -3.57
C THR A 107 7.49 26.38 -4.33
N GLU A 108 8.22 25.80 -5.28
CA GLU A 108 7.80 24.57 -5.99
C GLU A 108 7.64 23.40 -5.01
N CYS A 109 8.60 23.24 -4.09
CA CYS A 109 8.51 22.24 -3.05
C CYS A 109 7.33 22.48 -2.09
N GLU A 110 7.03 23.71 -1.70
CA GLU A 110 5.86 24.02 -0.87
C GLU A 110 4.58 23.56 -1.56
N ASN A 111 4.45 23.86 -2.86
CA ASN A 111 3.31 23.41 -3.66
C ASN A 111 3.20 21.89 -3.72
N ALA A 112 4.32 21.19 -3.96
CA ALA A 112 4.37 19.74 -3.98
C ALA A 112 3.99 19.13 -2.62
N TYR A 113 4.57 19.60 -1.52
CA TYR A 113 4.29 19.07 -0.19
C TYR A 113 2.88 19.41 0.31
N ARG A 114 2.29 20.53 -0.11
CA ARG A 114 0.86 20.81 0.11
C ARG A 114 -0.04 19.81 -0.61
N VAL A 115 0.35 19.33 -1.80
CA VAL A 115 -0.36 18.26 -2.50
C VAL A 115 -0.14 16.92 -1.79
N LEU A 116 1.10 16.57 -1.42
CA LEU A 116 1.41 15.33 -0.68
C LEU A 116 0.63 15.22 0.63
N ALA A 117 0.65 16.27 1.46
CA ALA A 117 -0.06 16.29 2.74
C ALA A 117 -1.57 16.05 2.55
N ARG A 118 -2.17 16.69 1.54
CA ARG A 118 -3.59 16.46 1.20
C ARG A 118 -3.84 15.05 0.65
N SER A 119 -2.95 14.51 -0.18
CA SER A 119 -3.09 13.15 -0.71
C SER A 119 -3.09 12.12 0.42
N PHE A 120 -2.19 12.23 1.40
CA PHE A 120 -2.17 11.32 2.55
C PHE A 120 -3.31 11.56 3.53
N GLN A 121 -3.79 12.79 3.67
CA GLN A 121 -5.02 13.07 4.42
C GLN A 121 -6.24 12.41 3.76
N ASN A 122 -6.35 12.48 2.44
CA ASN A 122 -7.40 11.78 1.69
C ASN A 122 -7.25 10.26 1.79
N ALA A 123 -6.03 9.73 1.68
CA ALA A 123 -5.74 8.31 1.88
C ALA A 123 -6.22 7.84 3.26
N PHE A 124 -5.97 8.61 4.31
CA PHE A 124 -6.47 8.32 5.65
C PHE A 124 -8.01 8.29 5.72
N LEU A 125 -8.69 9.25 5.09
CA LEU A 125 -10.16 9.27 5.04
C LEU A 125 -10.73 8.05 4.30
N PHE A 126 -10.17 7.71 3.13
CA PHE A 126 -10.57 6.54 2.36
C PHE A 126 -10.26 5.22 3.09
N PHE A 127 -9.12 5.17 3.78
CA PHE A 127 -8.75 4.03 4.60
C PHE A 127 -9.78 3.78 5.72
N ASN A 128 -10.20 4.85 6.42
CA ASN A 128 -11.23 4.74 7.46
C ASN A 128 -12.60 4.34 6.92
N SER A 129 -12.94 4.70 5.68
CA SER A 129 -14.14 4.23 4.99
C SER A 129 -13.98 2.85 4.33
N LYS A 130 -12.83 2.19 4.49
CA LYS A 130 -12.46 0.91 3.85
C LYS A 130 -12.47 0.94 2.32
N ASP A 131 -12.33 2.13 1.74
CA ASP A 131 -12.20 2.33 0.30
C ASP A 131 -10.72 2.23 -0.12
N TYR A 132 -10.20 1.01 -0.08
CA TYR A 132 -8.77 0.76 -0.31
C TYR A 132 -8.35 1.00 -1.76
N ASP A 133 -9.28 0.92 -2.72
CA ASP A 133 -9.01 1.28 -4.11
C ASP A 133 -8.75 2.78 -4.23
N SER A 134 -9.54 3.61 -3.53
CA SER A 134 -9.28 5.06 -3.48
C SER A 134 -8.01 5.42 -2.70
N VAL A 135 -7.65 4.68 -1.64
CA VAL A 135 -6.34 4.81 -0.97
C VAL A 135 -5.21 4.64 -1.98
N LEU A 136 -5.21 3.50 -2.68
CA LEU A 136 -4.17 3.18 -3.66
C LEU A 136 -4.14 4.19 -4.82
N PHE A 137 -5.32 4.65 -5.26
CA PHE A 137 -5.44 5.63 -6.32
C PHE A 137 -4.74 6.96 -5.96
N VAL A 138 -5.01 7.51 -4.78
CA VAL A 138 -4.39 8.78 -4.38
C VAL A 138 -2.90 8.63 -4.09
N GLU A 139 -2.49 7.52 -3.47
CA GLU A 139 -1.07 7.27 -3.15
C GLU A 139 -0.21 7.08 -4.40
N ARG A 140 -0.72 6.43 -5.45
CA ARG A 140 0.01 6.23 -6.72
C ARG A 140 0.44 7.51 -7.42
N SER A 141 -0.23 8.62 -7.15
CA SER A 141 0.15 9.93 -7.70
C SER A 141 1.32 10.59 -6.94
N THR A 142 1.54 10.22 -5.68
CA THR A 142 2.48 10.89 -4.77
C THR A 142 3.95 10.80 -5.19
N PRO A 143 4.48 9.70 -5.79
CA PRO A 143 5.87 9.67 -6.23
C PRO A 143 6.20 10.79 -7.22
N ARG A 144 5.29 11.05 -8.18
CA ARG A 144 5.49 12.11 -9.18
C ARG A 144 5.45 13.50 -8.55
N VAL A 145 4.56 13.70 -7.58
CA VAL A 145 4.45 14.97 -6.85
C VAL A 145 5.71 15.22 -6.02
N GLN A 146 6.23 14.22 -5.32
CA GLN A 146 7.49 14.35 -4.58
C GLN A 146 8.67 14.62 -5.52
N ALA A 147 8.71 13.95 -6.68
CA ALA A 147 9.77 14.10 -7.66
C ALA A 147 9.84 15.54 -8.21
N SER A 148 8.72 16.26 -8.35
CA SER A 148 8.74 17.65 -8.83
C SER A 148 9.50 18.58 -7.88
N CYS A 149 9.40 18.36 -6.57
CA CYS A 149 10.23 19.06 -5.59
C CYS A 149 11.70 18.68 -5.72
N THR A 150 12.04 17.40 -5.87
CA THR A 150 13.46 17.00 -5.95
C THR A 150 14.11 17.49 -7.24
N SER A 151 13.38 17.46 -8.37
CA SER A 151 13.91 17.85 -9.68
C SER A 151 14.29 19.33 -9.76
N THR A 152 13.63 20.20 -8.98
CA THR A 152 13.92 21.64 -9.01
C THR A 152 15.33 21.99 -8.51
N PHE A 153 15.91 21.15 -7.64
CA PHE A 153 17.27 21.32 -7.13
C PHE A 153 18.34 20.72 -8.06
N ASN A 154 17.92 19.84 -8.97
CA ASN A 154 18.80 19.20 -9.96
C ASN A 154 18.73 19.86 -11.35
N THR A 155 17.92 20.91 -11.49
CA THR A 155 17.74 21.67 -12.72
C THR A 155 18.41 23.05 -12.59
N PRO A 156 19.22 23.49 -13.58
CA PRO A 156 19.94 24.75 -13.50
C PRO A 156 19.03 25.91 -13.06
N PRO A 157 19.48 26.73 -12.09
CA PRO A 157 20.86 26.90 -11.64
C PRO A 157 21.33 25.96 -10.51
N ASN A 158 20.56 24.92 -10.14
CA ASN A 158 20.91 23.95 -9.10
C ASN A 158 21.25 24.59 -7.74
N PRO A 159 20.31 25.31 -7.11
CA PRO A 159 20.57 25.87 -5.79
C PRO A 159 20.88 24.78 -4.77
N PHE A 160 21.55 25.13 -3.67
CA PHE A 160 21.77 24.21 -2.56
C PHE A 160 20.43 23.63 -2.08
N ASN A 161 20.38 22.32 -1.79
CA ASN A 161 19.15 21.62 -1.42
C ASN A 161 19.06 21.38 0.10
N PRO A 162 18.34 22.22 0.87
CA PRO A 162 18.15 21.99 2.31
C PRO A 162 17.13 20.88 2.60
N LEU A 163 16.49 20.31 1.58
CA LEU A 163 15.45 19.30 1.71
C LEU A 163 15.94 17.88 1.36
N ASP A 164 17.23 17.67 1.10
CA ASP A 164 17.74 16.40 0.56
C ASP A 164 17.32 15.18 1.38
N GLU A 165 17.65 15.17 2.68
CA GLU A 165 17.28 14.06 3.57
C GLU A 165 15.77 13.94 3.79
N ARG A 166 15.04 15.08 3.89
CA ARG A 166 13.58 15.06 4.04
C ARG A 166 12.90 14.46 2.80
N ASN A 167 13.37 14.83 1.61
CA ASN A 167 12.92 14.29 0.35
C ASN A 167 13.23 12.80 0.22
N ARG A 168 14.41 12.36 0.68
CA ARG A 168 14.77 10.95 0.74
C ARG A 168 13.81 10.15 1.63
N GLN A 169 13.60 10.59 2.86
CA GLN A 169 12.65 9.95 3.78
C GLN A 169 11.24 9.89 3.20
N MET A 170 10.78 10.99 2.60
CA MET A 170 9.46 11.06 1.98
C MET A 170 9.32 10.07 0.80
N ARG A 171 10.35 9.88 -0.03
CA ARG A 171 10.34 8.87 -1.11
C ARG A 171 10.19 7.45 -0.55
N ILE A 172 10.92 7.14 0.51
CA ILE A 172 10.84 5.83 1.17
C ILE A 172 9.43 5.61 1.71
N LEU A 173 8.89 6.57 2.46
CA LEU A 173 7.53 6.50 3.03
C LEU A 173 6.44 6.38 1.95
N ILE A 174 6.54 7.15 0.86
CA ILE A 174 5.65 7.02 -0.31
C ILE A 174 5.68 5.59 -0.86
N THR A 175 6.87 5.04 -1.03
CA THR A 175 7.03 3.70 -1.59
C THR A 175 6.46 2.65 -0.65
N MET A 176 6.71 2.78 0.66
CA MET A 176 6.10 1.92 1.68
C MET A 176 4.57 1.96 1.60
N ALA A 177 3.98 3.15 1.53
CA ALA A 177 2.54 3.36 1.47
C ALA A 177 1.93 2.71 0.21
N VAL A 178 2.47 3.02 -0.98
CA VAL A 178 1.97 2.46 -2.25
C VAL A 178 2.06 0.94 -2.29
N VAL A 179 3.15 0.36 -1.78
CA VAL A 179 3.32 -1.10 -1.73
C VAL A 179 2.31 -1.70 -0.74
N ALA A 180 2.21 -1.15 0.47
CA ALA A 180 1.25 -1.61 1.46
C ALA A 180 -0.20 -1.53 0.95
N ALA A 181 -0.59 -0.41 0.33
CA ALA A 181 -1.93 -0.25 -0.25
C ALA A 181 -2.19 -1.22 -1.42
N THR A 182 -1.17 -1.54 -2.23
CA THR A 182 -1.29 -2.55 -3.31
C THR A 182 -1.50 -3.96 -2.75
N GLU A 183 -0.80 -4.32 -1.68
CA GLU A 183 -0.98 -5.59 -0.98
C GLU A 183 -2.35 -5.67 -0.29
N LEU A 184 -2.84 -4.56 0.26
CA LEU A 184 -4.14 -4.46 0.88
C LEU A 184 -5.30 -4.63 -0.12
N THR A 185 -5.22 -3.99 -1.28
CA THR A 185 -6.27 -4.11 -2.32
C THR A 185 -6.30 -5.51 -2.93
N SER A 186 -5.14 -6.11 -3.22
CA SER A 186 -5.06 -7.49 -3.73
C SER A 186 -5.61 -8.52 -2.72
N SER A 187 -5.33 -8.34 -1.44
CA SER A 187 -5.89 -9.17 -0.37
C SER A 187 -7.41 -9.06 -0.25
N SER A 188 -7.94 -7.84 -0.42
CA SER A 188 -9.40 -7.58 -0.37
C SER A 188 -10.13 -8.26 -1.52
N ILE A 189 -9.57 -8.20 -2.73
CA ILE A 189 -10.11 -8.88 -3.92
C ILE A 189 -10.17 -10.40 -3.70
N ASN A 190 -9.09 -11.01 -3.20
CA ASN A 190 -9.05 -12.44 -2.92
C ASN A 190 -10.12 -12.87 -1.90
N ALA A 191 -10.38 -12.05 -0.88
CA ALA A 191 -11.44 -12.31 0.09
C ALA A 191 -12.85 -12.30 -0.55
N PHE A 192 -13.13 -11.36 -1.47
CA PHE A 192 -14.39 -11.33 -2.21
C PHE A 192 -14.59 -12.56 -3.11
N TYR A 193 -13.54 -13.00 -3.81
CA TYR A 193 -13.60 -14.22 -4.62
C TYR A 193 -13.91 -15.46 -3.77
N VAL A 194 -13.21 -15.61 -2.63
CA VAL A 194 -13.42 -16.74 -1.72
C VAL A 194 -14.84 -16.72 -1.15
N LEU A 195 -15.30 -15.59 -0.62
CA LEU A 195 -16.68 -15.48 -0.08
C LEU A 195 -17.74 -15.69 -1.15
N GLY A 196 -17.50 -15.24 -2.39
CA GLY A 196 -18.37 -15.49 -3.53
C GLY A 196 -18.51 -16.98 -3.83
N ILE A 197 -17.39 -17.71 -3.85
CA ILE A 197 -17.37 -19.17 -4.03
C ILE A 197 -18.12 -19.86 -2.88
N TYR A 198 -17.85 -19.51 -1.62
CA TYR A 198 -18.54 -20.09 -0.46
C TYR A 198 -20.07 -19.88 -0.52
N LYS A 199 -20.52 -18.68 -0.91
CA LYS A 199 -21.95 -18.37 -1.03
C LYS A 199 -22.63 -19.11 -2.19
N LEU A 200 -21.88 -19.42 -3.26
CA LEU A 200 -22.36 -20.26 -4.36
C LEU A 200 -22.43 -21.75 -3.96
N PHE A 201 -21.48 -22.23 -3.15
CA PHE A 201 -21.48 -23.58 -2.60
C PHE A 201 -22.65 -23.82 -1.63
N ILE A 202 -22.88 -22.90 -0.67
CA ILE A 202 -23.99 -23.01 0.29
C ILE A 202 -25.36 -22.98 -0.40
N ASN A 203 -25.51 -22.17 -1.47
CA ASN A 203 -26.78 -22.05 -2.19
C ASN A 203 -27.00 -23.12 -3.29
N GLY A 204 -26.15 -24.15 -3.39
CA GLY A 204 -26.35 -25.29 -4.28
C GLY A 204 -26.34 -24.99 -5.79
N ARG A 205 -25.82 -23.82 -6.22
CA ARG A 205 -25.82 -23.39 -7.63
C ARG A 205 -24.52 -23.71 -8.38
N ILE A 206 -23.94 -24.90 -8.17
CA ILE A 206 -22.67 -25.31 -8.81
C ILE A 206 -22.86 -25.64 -10.32
N LYS A 207 -24.10 -25.82 -10.80
CA LYS A 207 -24.35 -26.24 -12.19
C LYS A 207 -23.93 -25.24 -13.29
N TYR A 208 -23.63 -23.97 -12.97
CA TYR A 208 -23.31 -22.95 -13.98
C TYR A 208 -21.82 -22.64 -14.12
N TYR A 209 -20.96 -23.17 -13.26
CA TYR A 209 -19.54 -22.77 -13.22
C TYR A 209 -18.72 -23.33 -14.39
N TYR A 210 -19.08 -24.51 -14.91
CA TYR A 210 -18.41 -25.09 -16.09
C TYR A 210 -18.66 -24.28 -17.38
N SER A 211 -19.72 -23.48 -17.46
CA SER A 211 -20.01 -22.67 -18.65
C SER A 211 -19.29 -21.32 -18.68
N PHE A 212 -18.85 -20.80 -17.53
CA PHE A 212 -18.16 -19.50 -17.47
C PHE A 212 -16.65 -19.65 -17.66
N ILE A 213 -16.06 -20.72 -17.11
CA ILE A 213 -14.63 -21.03 -17.31
C ILE A 213 -14.31 -21.38 -18.77
N SER A 214 -15.25 -22.00 -19.51
CA SER A 214 -15.02 -22.34 -20.92
C SER A 214 -14.97 -21.13 -21.87
N ARG A 215 -15.40 -19.93 -21.45
CA ARG A 215 -15.39 -18.74 -22.32
C ARG A 215 -14.19 -17.82 -22.11
N THR A 216 -13.53 -17.87 -20.96
CA THR A 216 -12.37 -16.99 -20.68
C THR A 216 -11.03 -17.66 -20.96
N ILE A 217 -10.96 -19.00 -21.00
CA ILE A 217 -9.73 -19.75 -21.33
C ILE A 217 -9.58 -19.99 -22.85
N LEU A 218 -10.61 -19.70 -23.65
CA LEU A 218 -10.59 -19.85 -25.12
C LEU A 218 -10.34 -18.53 -25.90
N SER A 219 -9.90 -17.47 -25.22
CA SER A 219 -9.48 -16.21 -25.85
C SER A 219 -8.08 -15.75 -25.42
N SER A 220 -7.16 -16.69 -25.28
CA SER A 220 -5.72 -16.45 -25.17
C SER A 220 -4.98 -17.51 -26.00
#